data_AF-A0A961PNH2-F1
#
_entry.id   AF-A0A961PNH2-F1
#
_cell.length_a   1.000
_cell.length_b   1.000
_cell.length_c   1.000
_cell.angle_alpha   90.00
_cell.angle_beta   90.00
_cell.angle_gamma   90.00
#
_symmetry.space_group_name_H-M   'P 1'
#
loop_
_entity.id
_entity.type
_entity.pdbx_description
1 polymer ?
#
loop_
_entity_poly.entity_id
_entity_poly.type
_entity_poly.pdbx_seq_one_letter_code
_entity_poly.pdbx_strand_id
1 'polypeptide(L)'
;MIALPAEPHVPGRTPRPDPAVFAGLAGDAALAAGLHAFRHGYFWEAHECWERVWAALPPASAEREMMRGAIQLANAGLKHRMGRPDARDRILAMADAALGEAQRRGGHVRGLDPAALSASLAAIGAT
;
A
#
# COMPACT_ATOMS: atom_id res chain seq x y z
N MET A 1 -8.48 -7.37 12.14
CA MET A 1 -8.69 -6.78 10.79
C MET A 1 -9.56 -5.56 10.95
N ILE A 2 -9.29 -4.48 10.20
CA ILE A 2 -10.15 -3.29 10.24
C ILE A 2 -11.48 -3.60 9.54
N ALA A 3 -12.56 -2.97 9.99
CA ALA A 3 -13.77 -2.89 9.19
C ALA A 3 -13.48 -1.91 8.04
N LEU A 4 -13.54 -2.39 6.79
CA LEU A 4 -13.40 -1.51 5.65
C LEU A 4 -14.59 -0.55 5.58
N PRO A 5 -14.38 0.70 5.11
CA PRO A 5 -15.47 1.60 4.80
C PRO A 5 -16.46 0.98 3.80
N ALA A 6 -17.67 1.53 3.71
CA ALA A 6 -18.70 1.02 2.79
C ALA A 6 -18.26 1.04 1.32
N GLU A 7 -17.42 2.00 0.94
CA GLU A 7 -16.82 2.12 -0.37
C GLU A 7 -15.36 2.60 -0.26
N PRO A 8 -14.48 2.23 -1.21
CA PRO A 8 -13.08 2.63 -1.20
C PRO A 8 -12.91 4.12 -1.50
N HIS A 9 -12.00 4.79 -0.78
CA HIS A 9 -11.71 6.19 -1.04
C HIS A 9 -11.00 6.41 -2.37
N VAL A 10 -11.57 7.29 -3.19
CA VAL A 10 -11.01 7.79 -4.45
C VAL A 10 -11.19 9.32 -4.45
N PRO A 11 -10.09 10.09 -4.41
CA PRO A 11 -10.16 11.54 -4.34
C PRO A 11 -11.04 12.16 -5.43
N GLY A 12 -11.97 13.02 -5.03
CA GLY A 12 -12.93 13.68 -5.92
C GLY A 12 -14.07 12.79 -6.40
N ARG A 13 -14.18 11.54 -5.94
CA ARG A 13 -15.27 10.62 -6.31
C ARG A 13 -16.01 10.06 -5.11
N THR A 14 -15.30 9.61 -4.08
CA THR A 14 -15.91 9.02 -2.87
C THR A 14 -15.39 9.74 -1.62
N PRO A 15 -16.18 9.81 -0.53
CA PRO A 15 -15.79 10.51 0.69
C PRO A 15 -14.55 9.88 1.32
N ARG A 16 -13.78 10.69 2.06
CA ARG A 16 -12.66 10.18 2.87
C ARG A 16 -13.25 9.51 4.13
N PRO A 17 -12.83 8.30 4.50
CA PRO A 17 -13.29 7.68 5.74
C PRO A 17 -12.81 8.47 6.96
N ASP A 18 -13.54 8.34 8.07
CA ASP A 18 -13.17 8.96 9.34
C ASP A 18 -11.77 8.47 9.79
N PRO A 19 -10.82 9.37 10.10
CA PRO A 19 -9.50 8.99 10.62
C PRO A 19 -9.55 8.06 11.84
N ALA A 20 -10.64 8.09 12.62
CA ALA A 20 -10.86 7.21 13.77
C ALA A 20 -10.86 5.73 13.39
N VAL A 21 -11.21 5.37 12.14
CA VAL A 21 -11.14 3.98 11.63
C VAL A 21 -9.72 3.42 11.69
N PHE A 22 -8.71 4.29 11.62
CA PHE A 22 -7.30 3.92 11.66
C PHE A 22 -6.64 4.21 13.02
N ALA A 23 -7.41 4.69 14.00
CA ALA A 23 -6.87 5.02 15.31
C ALA A 23 -6.35 3.76 16.02
N GLY A 24 -5.17 3.88 16.65
CA GLY A 24 -4.54 2.78 17.40
C GLY A 24 -3.90 1.68 16.53
N LEU A 25 -4.01 1.74 15.20
CA LEU A 25 -3.30 0.79 14.33
C LEU A 25 -1.80 1.09 14.33
N ALA A 26 -0.99 0.09 14.67
CA ALA A 26 0.47 0.14 14.62
C ALA A 26 1.05 -1.26 14.34
N GLY A 27 2.31 -1.31 13.92
CA GLY A 27 3.07 -2.56 13.71
C GLY A 27 2.30 -3.58 12.87
N ASP A 28 2.26 -4.83 13.34
CA ASP A 28 1.61 -5.95 12.65
C ASP A 28 0.12 -5.74 12.41
N ALA A 29 -0.58 -5.05 13.31
CA ALA A 29 -2.01 -4.77 13.14
C ALA A 29 -2.26 -3.81 11.97
N ALA A 30 -1.44 -2.76 11.85
CA ALA A 30 -1.49 -1.84 10.71
C ALA A 30 -1.07 -2.53 9.40
N LEU A 31 -0.06 -3.40 9.45
CA LEU A 31 0.38 -4.17 8.29
C LEU A 31 -0.73 -5.08 7.76
N ALA A 32 -1.36 -5.87 8.65
CA ALA A 32 -2.46 -6.77 8.31
C ALA A 32 -3.71 -6.02 7.82
N ALA A 33 -4.02 -4.87 8.43
CA ALA A 33 -5.10 -4.00 7.97
C ALA A 33 -4.87 -3.51 6.54
N GLY A 34 -3.65 -3.04 6.23
CA GLY A 34 -3.32 -2.59 4.88
C GLY A 34 -3.33 -3.72 3.85
N LEU A 35 -2.87 -4.93 4.20
CA LEU A 35 -2.97 -6.11 3.34
C LEU A 35 -4.43 -6.47 3.03
N HIS A 36 -5.29 -6.42 4.04
CA HIS A 36 -6.72 -6.65 3.87
C HIS A 36 -7.34 -5.61 2.93
N ALA A 37 -7.08 -4.32 3.17
CA ALA A 37 -7.56 -3.24 2.31
C ALA A 37 -7.06 -3.35 0.86
N PHE A 38 -5.76 -3.60 0.68
CA PHE A 38 -5.13 -3.69 -0.64
C PHE A 38 -5.77 -4.79 -1.50
N ARG A 39 -5.98 -5.98 -0.93
CA ARG A 39 -6.59 -7.12 -1.62
C ARG A 39 -8.04 -6.88 -2.05
N HIS A 40 -8.74 -5.94 -1.43
CA HIS A 40 -10.10 -5.56 -1.79
C HIS A 40 -10.14 -4.29 -2.67
N GLY A 41 -8.99 -3.76 -3.08
CA GLY A 41 -8.89 -2.55 -3.90
C GLY A 41 -9.14 -1.24 -3.14
N TYR A 42 -9.07 -1.26 -1.81
CA TYR A 42 -9.10 -0.09 -0.92
C TYR A 42 -7.68 0.49 -0.82
N PHE A 43 -7.19 0.97 -1.96
CA PHE A 43 -5.79 1.34 -2.13
C PHE A 43 -5.37 2.53 -1.28
N TRP A 44 -6.26 3.50 -1.09
CA TRP A 44 -5.99 4.66 -0.26
C TRP A 44 -5.93 4.26 1.23
N GLU A 45 -6.84 3.41 1.68
CA GLU A 45 -6.86 2.90 3.06
C GLU A 45 -5.64 2.02 3.35
N ALA A 46 -5.21 1.21 2.37
CA ALA A 46 -3.97 0.46 2.46
C ALA A 46 -2.76 1.38 2.63
N HIS A 47 -2.71 2.48 1.86
CA HIS A 47 -1.68 3.51 2.01
C HIS A 47 -1.64 4.09 3.43
N GLU A 48 -2.77 4.54 3.97
CA GLU A 48 -2.82 5.13 5.33
C GLU A 48 -2.41 4.14 6.43
N CYS A 49 -2.74 2.85 6.26
CA CYS A 49 -2.33 1.81 7.21
C CYS A 49 -0.81 1.59 7.15
N TRP A 50 -0.26 1.48 5.95
CA TRP A 50 1.15 1.17 5.75
C TRP A 50 2.08 2.36 6.00
N GLU A 51 1.63 3.60 5.84
CA GLU A 51 2.41 4.80 6.21
C GLU A 51 2.80 4.77 7.70
N ARG A 52 1.89 4.31 8.58
CA ARG A 52 2.16 4.16 10.02
C ARG A 52 3.27 3.15 10.29
N VAL A 53 3.27 2.02 9.59
CA VAL A 53 4.32 1.00 9.69
C VAL A 53 5.64 1.58 9.19
N TRP A 54 5.64 2.22 8.02
CA TRP A 54 6.82 2.85 7.44
C TRP A 54 7.45 3.92 8.34
N ALA A 55 6.62 4.76 8.96
CA ALA A 55 7.07 5.83 9.84
C ALA A 55 7.76 5.32 11.10
N ALA A 56 7.35 4.16 11.61
CA ALA A 56 7.93 3.53 12.80
C ALA A 56 9.23 2.75 12.52
N LEU A 57 9.54 2.45 11.25
CA LEU A 57 10.75 1.70 10.88
C LEU A 57 12.01 2.58 10.94
N PRO A 58 13.18 2.00 11.31
CA PRO A 58 14.43 2.75 11.38
C PRO A 58 14.73 3.48 10.06
N PRO A 59 15.16 4.76 10.11
CA PRO A 59 15.60 5.47 8.91
C PRO A 59 16.64 4.66 8.12
N ALA A 60 16.53 4.71 6.79
CA ALA A 60 17.40 4.01 5.86
C ALA A 60 17.47 2.47 6.03
N SER A 61 16.61 1.82 6.82
CA SER A 61 16.54 0.35 6.88
C SER A 61 15.97 -0.28 5.61
N ALA A 62 16.33 -1.54 5.32
CA ALA A 62 15.84 -2.26 4.16
C ALA A 62 14.32 -2.55 4.26
N GLU A 63 13.80 -2.75 5.46
CA GLU A 63 12.38 -2.89 5.75
C GLU A 63 11.61 -1.61 5.42
N ARG A 64 12.20 -0.44 5.73
CA ARG A 64 11.59 0.84 5.40
C ARG A 64 11.54 1.07 3.89
N GLU A 65 12.56 0.64 3.16
CA GLU A 65 12.56 0.62 1.69
C GLU A 65 11.48 -0.32 1.14
N MET A 66 11.33 -1.51 1.74
CA MET A 66 10.30 -2.48 1.36
C MET A 66 8.89 -1.90 1.56
N MET A 67 8.64 -1.28 2.71
CA MET A 67 7.36 -0.62 2.98
C MET A 67 7.11 0.55 2.03
N ARG A 68 8.14 1.33 1.66
CA ARG A 68 8.00 2.37 0.64
C ARG A 68 7.52 1.77 -0.69
N GLY A 69 8.09 0.65 -1.11
CA GLY A 69 7.65 -0.07 -2.30
C GLY A 69 6.17 -0.47 -2.23
N ALA A 70 5.74 -1.09 -1.14
CA ALA A 70 4.34 -1.49 -0.93
C ALA A 70 3.36 -0.30 -0.94
N ILE A 71 3.71 0.80 -0.26
CA ILE A 71 2.95 2.05 -0.27
C ILE A 71 2.80 2.60 -1.69
N GLN A 72 3.85 2.51 -2.51
CA GLN A 72 3.79 2.94 -3.90
C GLN A 72 2.94 2.02 -4.77
N LEU A 73 2.96 0.71 -4.56
CA LEU A 73 2.01 -0.20 -5.22
C LEU A 73 0.56 0.19 -4.90
N ALA A 74 0.26 0.55 -3.64
CA ALA A 74 -1.07 1.02 -3.26
C ALA A 74 -1.41 2.33 -3.99
N ASN A 75 -0.50 3.30 -4.03
CA ASN A 75 -0.71 4.55 -4.76
C ASN A 75 -0.88 4.33 -6.27
N ALA A 76 -0.17 3.38 -6.89
CA ALA A 76 -0.35 3.01 -8.29
C ALA A 76 -1.76 2.47 -8.56
N GLY A 77 -2.26 1.58 -7.70
CA GLY A 77 -3.65 1.10 -7.76
C GLY A 77 -4.68 2.23 -7.62
N LEU A 78 -4.44 3.18 -6.71
CA LEU A 78 -5.27 4.36 -6.57
C LEU A 78 -5.25 5.22 -7.85
N LYS A 79 -4.08 5.47 -8.45
CA LYS A 79 -3.99 6.24 -9.70
C LYS A 79 -4.69 5.54 -10.86
N HIS A 80 -4.63 4.21 -10.92
CA HIS A 80 -5.41 3.44 -11.89
C HIS A 80 -6.91 3.70 -11.72
N ARG A 81 -7.46 3.60 -10.50
CA ARG A 81 -8.89 3.89 -10.23
C ARG A 81 -9.28 5.34 -10.51
N MET A 82 -8.35 6.28 -10.35
CA MET A 82 -8.54 7.68 -10.71
C MET A 82 -8.50 7.93 -12.24
N GLY A 83 -8.21 6.92 -13.08
CA GLY A 83 -8.06 7.10 -14.52
C GLY A 83 -6.77 7.84 -14.91
N ARG A 84 -5.68 7.64 -14.17
CA ARG A 84 -4.40 8.36 -14.35
C ARG A 84 -3.26 7.39 -14.72
N PRO A 85 -3.25 6.81 -15.94
CA PRO A 85 -2.30 5.76 -16.34
C PRO A 85 -0.83 6.24 -16.31
N ASP A 86 -0.52 7.44 -16.81
CA ASP A 86 0.85 7.96 -16.79
C ASP A 86 1.41 8.10 -15.36
N ALA A 87 0.54 8.46 -14.41
CA ALA A 87 0.93 8.55 -13.01
C ALA A 87 1.12 7.16 -12.41
N ARG A 88 0.22 6.22 -12.71
CA ARG A 88 0.34 4.80 -12.32
C ARG A 88 1.69 4.25 -12.77
N ASP A 89 2.06 4.41 -14.04
CA ASP A 89 3.25 3.77 -14.61
C ASP A 89 4.55 4.33 -14.00
N ARG A 90 4.62 5.65 -13.79
CA ARG A 90 5.75 6.23 -13.05
C ARG A 90 5.85 5.69 -11.63
N ILE A 91 4.74 5.60 -10.91
CA ILE A 91 4.73 5.10 -9.53
C ILE A 91 5.09 3.61 -9.47
N LEU A 92 4.65 2.80 -10.43
CA LEU A 92 5.05 1.39 -10.53
C LEU A 92 6.57 1.25 -10.67
N ALA A 93 7.20 2.04 -11.55
CA ALA A 93 8.66 2.03 -11.69
C ALA A 93 9.37 2.43 -10.37
N MET A 94 8.83 3.39 -9.63
CA MET A 94 9.36 3.76 -8.31
C MET A 94 9.13 2.67 -7.24
N ALA A 95 8.03 1.92 -7.32
CA ALA A 95 7.76 0.79 -6.45
C ALA A 95 8.78 -0.33 -6.71
N ASP A 96 8.99 -0.70 -7.97
CA ASP A 96 9.97 -1.72 -8.38
C ASP A 96 11.39 -1.35 -7.94
N ALA A 97 11.78 -0.08 -8.10
CA ALA A 97 13.08 0.40 -7.64
C ALA A 97 13.25 0.23 -6.11
N ALA A 98 12.23 0.58 -5.33
CA ALA A 98 12.27 0.47 -3.86
C ALA A 98 12.28 -1.00 -3.39
N LEU A 99 11.45 -1.85 -3.99
CA LEU A 99 11.39 -3.28 -3.66
C LEU A 99 12.70 -3.99 -4.04
N GLY A 100 13.26 -3.66 -5.21
CA GLY A 100 14.54 -4.19 -5.64
C GLY A 100 15.69 -3.78 -4.73
N GLU A 101 15.70 -2.53 -4.24
CA GLU A 101 16.69 -2.06 -3.26
C GLU A 101 16.55 -2.76 -1.92
N ALA A 102 15.32 -2.88 -1.40
CA ALA A 102 15.07 -3.60 -0.17
C ALA A 102 15.55 -5.06 -0.26
N GLN A 103 15.27 -5.73 -1.38
CA GLN A 103 15.68 -7.12 -1.59
C GLN A 103 17.20 -7.26 -1.69
N ARG A 104 17.89 -6.37 -2.42
CA ARG A 104 19.37 -6.35 -2.48
C ARG A 104 20.00 -6.24 -1.10
N ARG A 105 19.36 -5.50 -0.20
CA ARG A 105 19.82 -5.27 1.17
C ARG A 105 19.32 -6.31 2.18
N GLY A 106 18.61 -7.34 1.73
CA GLY A 106 18.09 -8.42 2.57
C GLY A 106 16.92 -8.01 3.46
N GLY A 107 16.19 -6.95 3.13
CA GLY A 107 15.05 -6.48 3.90
C GLY A 107 13.92 -7.49 3.92
N HIS A 108 13.28 -7.64 5.09
CA HIS A 108 12.15 -8.54 5.24
C HIS A 108 11.09 -7.97 6.18
N VAL A 109 9.86 -7.83 5.67
CA VAL A 109 8.69 -7.48 6.47
C VAL A 109 7.80 -8.72 6.57
N ARG A 110 7.62 -9.23 7.80
CA ARG A 110 6.84 -10.45 8.05
C ARG A 110 5.43 -10.31 7.48
N GLY A 111 5.01 -11.26 6.65
CA GLY A 111 3.67 -11.29 6.06
C GLY A 111 3.48 -10.40 4.83
N LEU A 112 4.52 -9.70 4.38
CA LEU A 112 4.52 -8.95 3.13
C LEU A 112 5.36 -9.69 2.08
N ASP A 113 4.69 -10.12 1.02
CA ASP A 113 5.32 -10.67 -0.18
C ASP A 113 5.12 -9.68 -1.34
N PRO A 114 6.20 -9.00 -1.79
CA PRO A 114 6.12 -8.03 -2.88
C PRO A 114 5.57 -8.63 -4.19
N ALA A 115 5.91 -9.88 -4.51
CA ALA A 115 5.44 -10.52 -5.74
C ALA A 115 3.93 -10.78 -5.68
N ALA A 116 3.43 -11.25 -4.52
CA ALA A 116 2.00 -11.44 -4.30
C ALA A 116 1.21 -10.12 -4.36
N LEU A 117 1.80 -9.01 -3.88
CA LEU A 117 1.17 -7.68 -3.99
C LEU A 117 1.06 -7.22 -5.44
N SER A 118 2.14 -7.33 -6.22
CA SER A 118 2.12 -6.97 -7.65
C SER A 118 1.13 -7.82 -8.43
N ALA A 119 1.06 -9.13 -8.15
CA ALA A 119 0.08 -10.02 -8.77
C ALA A 119 -1.37 -9.63 -8.40
N SER A 120 -1.62 -9.30 -7.13
CA SER A 120 -2.95 -8.85 -6.68
C SER A 120 -3.36 -7.54 -7.37
N LEU A 121 -2.42 -6.60 -7.54
CA LEU A 121 -2.68 -5.34 -8.25
C LEU A 121 -3.04 -5.57 -9.72
N ALA A 122 -2.32 -6.47 -10.41
CA ALA A 122 -2.60 -6.83 -11.79
C ALA A 122 -3.99 -7.48 -11.94
N ALA A 123 -4.38 -8.36 -11.00
CA ALA A 123 -5.69 -8.99 -11.00
C ALA A 123 -6.83 -7.97 -10.79
N ILE A 124 -6.64 -6.98 -9.91
CA ILE A 124 -7.65 -5.95 -9.65
C ILE A 124 -7.79 -4.97 -10.82
N GLY A 125 -6.69 -4.66 -11.51
CA GLY A 125 -6.68 -3.73 -12.65
C GLY A 125 -7.13 -4.32 -13.99
N ALA A 126 -7.38 -5.63 -14.08
CA ALA A 126 -7.85 -6.32 -15.27
C ALA A 126 -9.39 -6.37 -15.40
N THR A 127 -10.11 -5.73 -14.49
CA THR A 127 -11.59 -5.69 -14.37
C THR A 127 -12.11 -4.28 -14.56
#